data_AF-A0A1Y1M8F8-F1
#
_entry.id   AF-A0A1Y1M8F8-F1
#
_cell.length_a   1.000
_cell.length_b   1.000
_cell.length_c   1.000
_cell.angle_alpha   90.00
_cell.angle_beta   90.00
_cell.angle_gamma   90.00
#
_symmetry.space_group_name_H-M   'P 1'
#
loop_
_entity.id
_entity.type
_entity.pdbx_description
1 polymer ?
#
loop_
_entity_poly.entity_id
_entity_poly.type
_entity_poly.pdbx_seq_one_letter_code
_entity_poly.pdbx_strand_id
1 'polypeptide(L)'
;MKKGKGHRSDDTMDEEYEDKDTKRKSRNLSEKKRRDQFNLLLNELSSMVSSGGRKMDKSTVLKSTISFLKHHNEIAVRSRAHEIQEDWKPSFLTNEEFTHLVLDAVDGFIIVFSVSGHILYASDNITTLLGYLPVSCVSLPFTTGSTS
;
A
#
# COMPACT_ATOMS: atom_id res chain seq x y z
N MET A 1 43.81 59.06 -41.59
CA MET A 1 43.45 58.22 -40.43
C MET A 1 41.99 58.46 -40.05
N LYS A 2 41.13 57.44 -40.10
CA LYS A 2 39.95 57.34 -39.23
C LYS A 2 39.74 55.86 -38.89
N LYS A 3 40.14 55.51 -37.66
CA LYS A 3 39.94 54.19 -37.03
C LYS A 3 38.75 54.30 -36.08
N GLY A 4 37.97 53.23 -36.02
CA GLY A 4 37.02 52.93 -34.95
C GLY A 4 35.59 53.34 -35.28
N LYS A 5 34.56 52.63 -34.86
CA LYS A 5 34.41 51.39 -34.07
C LYS A 5 32.91 51.09 -34.15
N GLY A 6 32.49 49.84 -34.33
CA GLY A 6 31.07 49.52 -34.42
C GLY A 6 30.85 48.02 -34.54
N HIS A 7 31.39 47.27 -33.57
CA HIS A 7 31.00 45.89 -33.34
C HIS A 7 30.28 45.90 -31.99
N ARG A 8 28.96 45.63 -32.00
CA ARG A 8 28.11 45.17 -30.88
C ARG A 8 26.64 45.47 -31.18
N SER A 9 25.96 44.51 -31.80
CA SER A 9 24.50 44.38 -31.76
C SER A 9 24.11 43.11 -32.53
N ASP A 10 24.47 41.95 -31.98
CA ASP A 10 23.95 40.66 -32.49
C ASP A 10 23.76 39.62 -31.37
N ASP A 11 24.54 39.68 -30.27
CA ASP A 11 24.49 38.68 -29.20
C ASP A 11 23.26 38.74 -28.26
N THR A 12 22.52 39.85 -28.22
CA THR A 12 21.39 40.02 -27.26
C THR A 12 20.09 39.32 -27.70
N MET A 13 19.92 39.00 -28.98
CA MET A 13 18.71 38.34 -29.47
C MET A 13 18.77 36.82 -29.27
N ASP A 14 19.95 36.22 -29.41
CA ASP A 14 20.15 34.77 -29.23
C ASP A 14 20.04 34.35 -27.77
N GLU A 15 20.52 35.16 -26.81
CA GLU A 15 20.39 34.86 -25.37
C GLU A 15 18.92 34.85 -24.89
N GLU A 16 18.07 35.75 -25.39
CA GLU A 16 16.64 35.79 -25.00
C GLU A 16 15.83 34.65 -25.64
N TYR A 17 16.24 34.19 -26.83
CA TYR A 17 15.65 33.03 -27.49
C TYR A 17 16.05 31.71 -26.81
N GLU A 18 17.32 31.56 -26.42
CA GLU A 18 17.83 30.43 -25.64
C GLU A 18 17.20 30.36 -24.23
N ASP A 19 17.01 31.48 -23.54
CA ASP A 19 16.31 31.52 -22.23
C ASP A 19 14.83 31.09 -22.35
N LYS A 20 14.14 31.50 -23.42
CA LYS A 20 12.76 31.05 -23.68
C LYS A 20 12.70 29.56 -24.00
N ASP A 21 13.65 29.03 -24.76
CA ASP A 21 13.68 27.61 -25.13
C ASP A 21 14.05 26.71 -23.93
N THR A 22 15.02 27.13 -23.11
CA THR A 22 15.38 26.43 -21.86
C THR A 22 14.22 26.42 -20.85
N LYS A 23 13.49 27.54 -20.69
CA LYS A 23 12.28 27.60 -19.85
C LYS A 23 11.18 26.67 -20.37
N ARG A 24 10.96 26.61 -21.68
CA ARG A 24 10.01 25.67 -22.30
C ARG A 24 10.41 24.21 -22.08
N LYS A 25 11.69 23.88 -22.28
CA LYS A 25 12.26 22.54 -22.02
C LYS A 25 12.09 22.13 -20.56
N SER A 26 12.42 23.01 -19.62
CA SER A 26 12.25 22.78 -18.17
C SER A 26 10.80 22.50 -17.80
N ARG A 27 9.86 23.32 -18.30
CA ARG A 27 8.41 23.10 -18.08
C ARG A 27 7.94 21.75 -18.62
N ASN A 28 8.38 21.38 -19.83
CA ASN A 28 8.03 20.12 -20.46
C ASN A 28 8.58 18.90 -19.68
N LEU A 29 9.80 19.02 -19.15
CA LEU A 29 10.43 17.99 -18.33
C LEU A 29 9.70 17.81 -16.99
N SER A 30 9.37 18.92 -16.32
CA SER A 30 8.59 18.90 -15.07
C SER A 30 7.23 18.23 -15.27
N GLU A 31 6.53 18.57 -16.36
CA GLU A 31 5.24 17.96 -16.68
C GLU A 31 5.38 16.47 -17.05
N LYS A 32 6.45 16.08 -17.76
CA LYS A 32 6.76 14.67 -18.00
C LYS A 32 6.94 13.92 -16.68
N LYS A 33 7.71 14.46 -15.73
CA LYS A 33 7.91 13.86 -14.40
C LYS A 33 6.59 13.63 -13.66
N ARG A 34 5.66 14.61 -13.69
CA ARG A 34 4.32 14.46 -13.09
C ARG A 34 3.51 13.36 -13.74
N ARG A 35 3.53 13.26 -15.08
CA ARG A 35 2.85 12.19 -15.81
C ARG A 35 3.45 10.82 -15.52
N ASP A 36 4.77 10.73 -15.40
CA ASP A 36 5.46 9.49 -15.09
C ASP A 36 5.12 9.02 -13.66
N GLN A 37 5.10 9.94 -12.68
CA GLN A 37 4.63 9.65 -11.32
C GLN A 37 3.16 9.18 -11.30
N PHE A 38 2.27 9.87 -12.03
CA PHE A 38 0.88 9.45 -12.15
C PHE A 38 0.73 8.04 -12.75
N ASN A 39 1.54 7.72 -13.76
CA ASN A 39 1.54 6.39 -14.37
C ASN A 39 2.04 5.31 -13.39
N LEU A 40 3.04 5.60 -12.57
CA LEU A 40 3.52 4.69 -11.53
C LEU A 40 2.41 4.38 -10.51
N LEU A 41 1.77 5.42 -9.97
CA LEU A 41 0.66 5.27 -9.03
C LEU A 41 -0.50 4.47 -9.63
N LEU A 42 -0.85 4.71 -10.90
CA LEU A 42 -1.88 3.93 -11.57
C LEU A 42 -1.52 2.46 -11.75
N ASN A 43 -0.24 2.15 -11.98
CA ASN A 43 0.20 0.77 -12.13
C ASN A 43 0.17 0.03 -10.79
N GLU A 44 0.64 0.66 -9.71
CA GLU A 44 0.53 0.13 -8.34
C GLU A 44 -0.94 -0.12 -7.99
N LEU A 45 -1.79 0.88 -8.25
CA LEU A 45 -3.23 0.77 -8.01
C LEU A 45 -3.85 -0.37 -8.83
N SER A 46 -3.49 -0.49 -10.11
CA SER A 46 -3.95 -1.58 -10.97
C SER A 46 -3.57 -2.96 -10.43
N SER A 47 -2.40 -3.10 -9.81
CA SER A 47 -1.96 -4.37 -9.23
C SER A 47 -2.75 -4.74 -7.97
N MET A 48 -3.19 -3.74 -7.19
CA MET A 48 -3.99 -3.95 -5.99
C MET A 48 -5.44 -4.35 -6.31
N VAL A 49 -6.01 -3.87 -7.43
CA VAL A 49 -7.42 -4.09 -7.78
C VAL A 49 -7.66 -5.19 -8.82
N SER A 50 -6.60 -5.68 -9.50
CA SER A 50 -6.72 -6.69 -10.55
C SER A 50 -6.48 -8.10 -10.01
N SER A 51 -7.57 -8.83 -9.74
CA SER A 51 -7.51 -10.27 -9.45
C SER A 51 -7.39 -11.05 -10.77
N GLY A 52 -6.17 -11.23 -11.29
CA GLY A 52 -5.94 -12.12 -12.43
C GLY A 52 -5.01 -11.62 -13.55
N GLY A 53 -4.15 -10.63 -13.29
CA GLY A 53 -3.07 -10.27 -14.21
C GLY A 53 -3.48 -9.63 -15.54
N ARG A 54 -4.78 -9.35 -15.75
CA ARG A 54 -5.26 -8.65 -16.94
C ARG A 54 -4.89 -7.16 -16.84
N LYS A 55 -4.20 -6.66 -17.85
CA LYS A 55 -3.90 -5.23 -17.99
C LYS A 55 -5.18 -4.43 -18.21
N MET A 56 -5.40 -3.42 -17.37
CA MET A 56 -6.54 -2.52 -17.44
C MET A 56 -6.11 -1.18 -18.02
N ASP A 57 -7.00 -0.48 -18.73
CA ASP A 57 -6.77 0.92 -19.07
C ASP A 57 -6.97 1.82 -17.83
N LYS A 58 -6.43 3.04 -17.90
CA LYS A 58 -6.42 3.99 -16.78
C LYS A 58 -7.81 4.31 -16.22
N SER A 59 -8.81 4.45 -17.09
CA SER A 59 -10.19 4.76 -16.68
C SER A 59 -10.78 3.58 -15.94
N THR A 60 -10.54 2.37 -16.44
CA THR A 60 -10.99 1.14 -15.80
C THR A 60 -10.30 0.91 -14.46
N VAL A 61 -8.99 1.16 -14.32
CA VAL A 61 -8.29 1.08 -13.01
C VAL A 61 -8.97 1.97 -11.97
N LEU A 62 -9.25 3.23 -12.31
CA LEU A 62 -9.89 4.18 -11.40
C LEU A 62 -11.32 3.74 -11.06
N LYS A 63 -12.12 3.31 -12.05
CA LYS A 63 -13.48 2.81 -11.82
C LYS A 63 -13.51 1.56 -10.94
N SER A 64 -12.63 0.60 -11.19
CA SER A 64 -12.51 -0.62 -10.38
C SER A 64 -12.04 -0.30 -8.97
N THR A 65 -11.14 0.66 -8.79
CA THR A 65 -10.72 1.12 -7.46
C THR A 65 -11.89 1.72 -6.69
N ILE A 66 -12.67 2.60 -7.32
CA ILE A 66 -13.86 3.19 -6.69
C ILE A 66 -14.86 2.09 -6.31
N SER A 67 -15.09 1.12 -7.21
CA SER A 67 -15.99 -0.01 -6.95
C SER A 67 -15.48 -0.87 -5.79
N PHE A 68 -14.18 -1.15 -5.76
CA PHE A 68 -13.51 -1.92 -4.70
C PHE A 68 -13.70 -1.24 -3.34
N LEU A 69 -13.39 0.06 -3.23
CA LEU A 69 -13.55 0.81 -1.98
C LEU A 69 -15.00 0.89 -1.52
N LYS A 70 -15.95 1.10 -2.45
CA LYS A 70 -17.39 1.11 -2.12
C LYS A 70 -17.86 -0.24 -1.60
N HIS A 71 -17.49 -1.33 -2.27
CA HIS A 71 -17.87 -2.67 -1.87
C HIS A 71 -17.25 -3.07 -0.53
N HIS A 72 -15.97 -2.75 -0.32
CA HIS A 72 -15.30 -3.00 0.95
C HIS A 72 -15.93 -2.22 2.10
N ASN A 73 -16.30 -0.94 1.88
CA ASN A 73 -17.01 -0.15 2.87
C ASN A 73 -18.42 -0.69 3.15
N GLU A 74 -19.14 -1.16 2.13
CA GLU A 74 -20.45 -1.80 2.31
C GLU A 74 -20.35 -3.08 3.15
N ILE A 75 -19.35 -3.93 2.88
CA ILE A 75 -19.08 -5.12 3.68
C ILE A 75 -18.77 -4.73 5.12
N ALA A 76 -17.87 -3.76 5.34
CA ALA A 76 -17.55 -3.29 6.68
C ALA A 76 -18.79 -2.77 7.43
N VAL A 77 -19.65 -1.98 6.78
CA VAL A 77 -20.90 -1.48 7.36
C VAL A 77 -21.89 -2.60 7.68
N ARG A 78 -21.99 -3.63 6.82
CA ARG A 78 -22.85 -4.79 7.09
C ARG A 78 -22.33 -5.64 8.25
N SER A 79 -21.01 -5.83 8.36
CA SER A 79 -20.38 -6.53 9.50
C SER A 79 -20.62 -5.78 10.82
N ARG A 80 -20.58 -4.45 10.80
CA ARG A 80 -20.90 -3.59 11.96
C ARG A 80 -22.33 -3.75 12.47
N ALA A 81 -23.28 -4.23 11.67
CA ALA A 81 -24.65 -4.45 12.13
C ALA A 81 -24.74 -5.56 13.19
N HIS A 82 -23.70 -6.38 13.36
CA HIS A 82 -23.63 -7.48 14.33
C HIS A 82 -22.44 -7.35 15.32
N GLU A 83 -21.73 -6.23 15.32
CA GLU A 83 -20.56 -5.99 16.18
C GLU A 83 -20.83 -4.96 17.29
N ILE A 84 -20.20 -5.19 18.44
CA ILE A 84 -20.13 -4.29 19.60
C ILE A 84 -19.40 -2.99 19.16
N GLN A 85 -19.84 -1.83 19.64
CA GLN A 85 -19.40 -0.48 19.21
C GLN A 85 -17.88 -0.34 18.94
N GLU A 86 -17.54 0.40 17.87
CA GLU A 86 -16.20 0.51 17.29
C GLU A 86 -15.14 1.36 18.03
N ASP A 87 -15.49 2.00 19.15
CA ASP A 87 -14.53 2.83 19.92
C ASP A 87 -13.74 2.02 20.97
N TRP A 88 -13.62 0.71 20.77
CA TRP A 88 -12.93 -0.19 21.69
C TRP A 88 -11.41 -0.16 21.52
N LYS A 89 -10.90 0.27 20.35
CA LYS A 89 -9.45 0.42 20.09
C LYS A 89 -9.01 1.88 20.23
N PRO A 90 -8.19 2.23 21.24
CA PRO A 90 -7.61 3.57 21.32
C PRO A 90 -6.77 3.93 20.09
N SER A 91 -6.83 5.20 19.67
CA SER A 91 -6.11 5.70 18.49
C SER A 91 -4.59 5.80 18.69
N PHE A 92 -4.11 5.80 19.93
CA PHE A 92 -2.67 5.81 20.25
C PHE A 92 -2.01 4.44 20.08
N LEU A 93 -2.81 3.37 19.99
CA LEU A 93 -2.30 2.01 19.77
C LEU A 93 -2.35 1.65 18.29
N THR A 94 -1.23 1.11 17.81
CA THR A 94 -1.18 0.35 16.56
C THR A 94 -2.02 -0.94 16.69
N ASN A 95 -2.40 -1.54 15.57
CA ASN A 95 -3.17 -2.79 15.59
C ASN A 95 -2.39 -3.94 16.26
N GLU A 96 -1.06 -3.94 16.12
CA GLU A 96 -0.17 -4.94 16.72
C GLU A 96 -0.14 -4.79 18.24
N GLU A 97 0.19 -3.61 18.77
CA GLU A 97 0.20 -3.34 20.21
C GLU A 97 -1.15 -3.63 20.85
N PHE A 98 -2.23 -3.23 20.17
CA PHE A 98 -3.57 -3.46 20.65
C PHE A 98 -3.93 -4.96 20.66
N THR A 99 -3.55 -5.71 19.62
CA THR A 99 -3.76 -7.17 19.58
C THR A 99 -3.01 -7.86 20.71
N HIS A 100 -1.73 -7.51 20.93
CA HIS A 100 -0.95 -8.06 22.05
C HIS A 100 -1.59 -7.72 23.40
N LEU A 101 -1.99 -6.47 23.62
CA LEU A 101 -2.65 -6.04 24.86
C LEU A 101 -3.91 -6.86 25.14
N VAL A 102 -4.77 -7.06 24.14
CA VAL A 102 -6.00 -7.84 24.29
C VAL A 102 -5.68 -9.29 24.59
N LEU A 103 -4.74 -9.89 23.87
CA LEU A 103 -4.35 -11.29 24.07
C LEU A 103 -3.74 -11.53 25.45
N ASP A 104 -2.87 -10.64 25.93
CA ASP A 104 -2.31 -10.72 27.28
C ASP A 104 -3.39 -10.56 28.35
N ALA A 105 -4.33 -9.63 28.17
CA ALA A 105 -5.38 -9.37 29.15
C ALA A 105 -6.37 -10.53 29.32
N VAL A 106 -6.52 -11.38 28.32
CA VAL A 106 -7.44 -12.54 28.34
C VAL A 106 -6.72 -13.88 28.42
N ASP A 107 -5.40 -13.89 28.61
CA ASP A 107 -4.56 -15.08 28.53
C ASP A 107 -4.85 -15.89 27.24
N GLY A 108 -4.99 -15.18 26.12
CA GLY A 108 -5.40 -15.70 24.83
C GLY A 108 -4.27 -15.78 23.80
N PHE A 109 -4.52 -16.55 22.75
CA PHE A 109 -3.68 -16.61 21.56
C PHE A 109 -4.56 -16.76 20.30
N ILE A 110 -4.01 -16.45 19.13
CA ILE A 110 -4.66 -16.64 17.83
C ILE A 110 -3.96 -17.77 17.08
N ILE A 111 -4.74 -18.70 16.54
CA ILE A 111 -4.28 -19.70 15.56
C ILE A 111 -5.18 -19.65 14.33
N VAL A 112 -4.57 -19.71 13.15
CA VAL A 112 -5.30 -19.81 11.87
C VAL A 112 -5.01 -21.18 11.26
N PHE A 113 -6.08 -21.89 10.91
CA PHE A 113 -5.99 -23.18 10.23
C PHE A 113 -6.37 -23.05 8.76
N SER A 114 -5.73 -23.86 7.90
CA SER A 114 -6.23 -24.14 6.56
C SER A 114 -7.50 -24.99 6.65
N VAL A 115 -8.28 -25.02 5.56
CA VAL A 115 -9.45 -25.91 5.44
C VAL A 115 -9.05 -27.39 5.57
N SER A 116 -7.79 -27.73 5.25
CA SER A 116 -7.21 -29.06 5.41
C SER A 116 -6.65 -29.37 6.80
N GLY A 117 -6.75 -28.45 7.77
CA GLY A 117 -6.33 -28.66 9.16
C GLY A 117 -4.85 -28.39 9.45
N HIS A 118 -4.12 -27.73 8.54
CA HIS A 118 -2.75 -27.28 8.79
C HIS A 118 -2.75 -25.91 9.47
N ILE A 119 -1.86 -25.72 10.43
CA ILE A 119 -1.66 -24.42 11.07
C ILE A 119 -0.92 -23.50 10.07
N LEU A 120 -1.57 -22.40 9.69
CA LEU A 120 -1.02 -21.36 8.81
C LEU A 120 -0.35 -20.25 9.60
N TYR A 121 -0.84 -19.98 10.82
CA TYR A 121 -0.34 -18.93 11.69
C TYR A 121 -0.64 -19.26 13.15
N ALA A 122 0.27 -18.87 14.04
CA ALA A 122 0.09 -18.86 15.48
C ALA A 122 0.72 -17.58 16.06
N SER A 123 0.03 -16.89 16.97
CA SER A 123 0.57 -15.72 17.68
C SER A 123 1.59 -16.13 18.75
N ASP A 124 2.50 -15.23 19.11
CA ASP A 124 3.60 -15.49 20.05
C ASP A 124 3.16 -15.98 21.43
N ASN A 125 2.00 -15.51 21.91
CA ASN A 125 1.37 -15.91 23.18
C ASN A 125 1.16 -17.43 23.32
N ILE A 126 1.16 -18.20 22.23
CA ILE A 126 1.10 -19.66 22.30
C ILE A 126 2.29 -20.26 23.08
N THR A 127 3.44 -19.58 23.06
CA THR A 127 4.65 -20.01 23.78
C THR A 127 4.44 -19.90 25.28
N THR A 128 3.92 -18.76 25.75
CA THR A 128 3.72 -18.52 27.18
C THR A 128 2.59 -19.35 27.75
N LEU A 129 1.55 -19.60 26.95
CA LEU A 129 0.34 -20.31 27.39
C LEU A 129 0.43 -21.83 27.25
N LEU A 130 1.02 -22.33 26.16
CA LEU A 130 1.07 -23.76 25.83
C LEU A 130 2.48 -24.34 25.73
N GLY A 131 3.53 -23.50 25.77
CA GLY A 131 4.92 -23.95 25.69
C GLY A 131 5.41 -24.29 24.28
N TYR A 132 4.63 -24.02 23.24
CA TYR A 132 5.03 -24.27 21.84
C TYR A 132 5.59 -23.02 21.20
N LEU A 133 6.68 -23.16 20.43
CA LEU A 133 7.16 -22.07 19.59
C LEU A 133 6.24 -21.91 18.36
N PRO A 134 5.84 -20.68 17.97
CA PRO A 134 4.96 -20.44 16.83
C PRO A 134 5.46 -21.10 15.54
N VAL A 135 6.77 -21.01 15.30
CA VAL A 135 7.45 -21.61 14.13
C VAL A 135 7.35 -23.14 14.11
N SER A 136 7.26 -23.78 15.27
CA SER A 136 7.10 -25.24 15.39
C SER A 136 5.65 -25.68 15.16
N CYS A 137 4.68 -24.78 15.34
CA CYS A 137 3.27 -25.06 15.05
C CYS A 137 2.98 -24.95 13.55
N VAL A 138 3.58 -23.97 12.86
CA VAL A 138 3.40 -23.71 11.42
C VAL A 138 4.18 -24.75 10.59
N SER A 139 3.73 -26.00 10.62
CA SER A 139 4.15 -27.13 9.74
C SER A 139 3.58 -28.48 10.20
N LEU A 140 2.94 -28.54 11.37
CA LEU A 140 2.35 -29.78 11.88
C LEU A 140 0.87 -29.87 11.48
N PRO A 141 0.39 -31.04 10.98
CA PRO A 141 -1.04 -31.31 10.96
C PRO A 141 -1.52 -31.34 12.41
N PHE A 142 -2.62 -30.64 12.70
CA PHE A 142 -3.28 -30.72 14.00
C PHE A 142 -3.97 -32.09 14.11
N THR A 143 -3.19 -33.15 14.30
CA THR A 143 -3.74 -34.47 14.63
C THR A 143 -3.99 -34.46 16.13
N THR A 144 -5.26 -34.31 16.52
CA THR A 144 -5.70 -34.63 17.87
C THR A 144 -5.24 -36.05 18.19
N GLY A 145 -4.61 -36.22 19.36
CA GLY A 145 -3.95 -37.44 19.77
C GLY A 145 -4.75 -38.72 19.49
N SER A 146 -4.04 -39.72 18.98
CA SER A 146 -4.46 -41.11 19.01
C SER A 146 -4.76 -41.49 20.45
N THR A 147 -5.98 -41.94 20.70
CA THR A 147 -6.33 -42.71 21.88
C THR A 147 -5.38 -43.91 22.02
N SER A 148 -4.73 -44.03 23.17
CA SER A 148 -4.31 -45.30 23.78
C SER A 148 -4.27 -45.12 25.28
#